data_AF-A0A2A9F2F6-F1
#
_entry.id   AF-A0A2A9F2F6-F1
#
_cell.length_a   1.000
_cell.length_b   1.000
_cell.length_c   1.000
_cell.angle_alpha   90.00
_cell.angle_beta   90.00
_cell.angle_gamma   90.00
#
_symmetry.space_group_name_H-M   'P 1'
#
loop_
_entity.id
_entity.type
_entity.pdbx_description
1 polymer ?
#
loop_
_entity_poly.entity_id
_entity_poly.type
_entity_poly.pdbx_seq_one_letter_code
_entity_poly.pdbx_strand_id
1 'polypeptide(L)'
;MTDGPHVAPHAQDAPLPVARRVLRPLGYLLVGLVWTALALVVLALGPGILLWAALDGGLELAPLLAGPASDPGEAVALLLAVPLLVVLWGAGVLGVLPAATWPLAALSFVYVARSFDPRRAHEPLSATRRVGPGAATGVPTAFSVALSLQPVHGTRTTDLLMRWYVTGWQPEVRQVVAMLPAGAAWLLAFAGIAQDVPVAARVALLVAAAALAAWSAVLARRAWRRRFHDAPVLGDVPVSALDPAQRRARLAAARARRGTRTRPGR
;
A
#
# COMPACT_ATOMS: atom_id res chain seq x y z
N MET A 1 -5.05 45.17 -7.49
CA MET A 1 -6.00 44.94 -6.40
C MET A 1 -6.97 43.89 -6.92
N THR A 2 -6.59 42.62 -6.76
CA THR A 2 -7.31 41.47 -7.31
C THR A 2 -7.82 40.68 -6.13
N ASP A 3 -9.15 40.65 -5.98
CA ASP A 3 -9.85 39.85 -5.00
C ASP A 3 -9.38 38.40 -5.08
N GLY A 4 -8.72 37.94 -4.02
CA GLY A 4 -8.38 36.54 -3.87
C GLY A 4 -9.68 35.73 -3.77
N PRO A 5 -9.72 34.50 -4.31
CA PRO A 5 -10.89 33.65 -4.19
C PRO A 5 -11.21 33.45 -2.71
N HIS A 6 -12.38 33.95 -2.31
CA HIS A 6 -12.99 33.66 -1.01
C HIS A 6 -13.09 32.14 -0.86
N VAL A 7 -12.20 31.58 -0.05
CA VAL A 7 -12.38 30.21 0.48
C VAL A 7 -13.61 30.30 1.37
N ALA A 8 -14.74 29.83 0.86
CA ALA A 8 -15.97 29.76 1.63
C ALA A 8 -15.69 29.01 2.95
N PRO A 9 -16.09 29.55 4.11
CA PRO A 9 -15.98 28.84 5.38
C PRO A 9 -16.63 27.47 5.23
N HIS A 10 -15.84 26.42 5.46
CA HIS A 10 -16.30 25.05 5.33
C HIS A 10 -17.58 24.84 6.14
N ALA A 11 -18.62 24.28 5.52
CA ALA A 11 -19.84 23.79 6.15
C ALA A 11 -19.55 22.58 7.08
N GLN A 12 -18.64 22.76 8.05
CA GLN A 12 -18.14 21.75 8.98
C GLN A 12 -18.81 21.81 10.36
N ASP A 13 -19.62 22.83 10.63
CA ASP A 13 -20.21 23.06 11.96
C ASP A 13 -21.63 22.48 12.13
N ALA A 14 -22.20 21.85 11.10
CA ALA A 14 -23.51 21.20 11.24
C ALA A 14 -23.37 19.86 12.00
N PRO A 15 -23.98 19.70 13.19
CA PRO A 15 -23.93 18.44 13.93
C PRO A 15 -24.54 17.32 13.09
N LEU A 16 -23.91 16.14 13.14
CA LEU A 16 -24.34 15.01 12.33
C LEU A 16 -25.75 14.53 12.73
N PRO A 17 -26.61 14.17 11.74
CA PRO A 17 -27.94 13.63 12.03
C PRO A 17 -27.87 12.41 12.96
N VAL A 18 -28.83 12.30 13.89
CA VAL A 18 -28.87 11.24 14.92
C VAL A 18 -28.83 9.85 14.29
N ALA A 19 -29.59 9.62 13.21
CA ALA A 19 -29.58 8.36 12.47
C ALA A 19 -28.17 7.97 11.98
N ARG A 20 -27.40 8.93 11.48
CA ARG A 20 -26.01 8.72 11.03
C ARG A 20 -25.07 8.48 12.22
N ARG A 21 -25.39 8.95 13.42
CA ARG A 21 -24.62 8.70 14.64
C ARG A 21 -24.80 7.26 15.13
N VAL A 22 -26.03 6.76 15.10
CA VAL A 22 -26.37 5.40 15.57
C VAL A 22 -25.96 4.33 14.57
N LEU A 23 -26.15 4.56 13.26
CA LEU A 23 -25.82 3.58 12.21
C LEU A 23 -24.33 3.55 11.82
N ARG A 24 -23.54 4.49 12.33
CA ARG A 24 -22.10 4.61 12.06
C ARG A 24 -21.31 3.32 12.33
N PRO A 25 -21.39 2.69 13.53
CA PRO A 25 -20.70 1.43 13.80
C PRO A 25 -21.05 0.35 12.79
N LEU A 26 -22.34 0.22 12.45
CA LEU A 26 -22.81 -0.78 11.48
C LEU A 26 -22.26 -0.50 10.08
N GLY A 27 -22.28 0.75 9.63
CA GLY A 27 -21.73 1.15 8.33
C GLY A 27 -20.24 0.82 8.21
N TYR A 28 -19.44 1.16 9.22
CA TYR A 28 -18.01 0.81 9.22
C TYR A 28 -17.76 -0.69 9.36
N LEU A 29 -18.61 -1.40 10.12
CA LEU A 29 -18.51 -2.85 10.26
C LEU A 29 -18.76 -3.54 8.91
N LEU A 30 -19.83 -3.19 8.20
CA LEU A 30 -20.13 -3.75 6.89
C LEU A 30 -19.01 -3.49 5.88
N VAL A 31 -18.49 -2.26 5.83
CA VAL A 31 -17.36 -1.92 4.96
C VAL A 31 -16.11 -2.72 5.37
N GLY A 32 -15.84 -2.85 6.67
CA GLY A 32 -14.74 -3.66 7.19
C GLY A 32 -14.84 -5.13 6.83
N LEU A 33 -16.03 -5.72 6.92
CA LEU A 33 -16.29 -7.11 6.53
C LEU A 33 -16.07 -7.33 5.03
N VAL A 34 -16.56 -6.43 4.18
CA VAL A 34 -16.34 -6.52 2.72
C VAL A 34 -14.84 -6.47 2.40
N TRP A 35 -14.10 -5.51 2.96
CA TRP A 35 -12.67 -5.41 2.72
C TRP A 35 -11.87 -6.57 3.33
N THR A 36 -12.35 -7.14 4.44
CA THR A 36 -11.76 -8.35 5.03
C THR A 36 -11.97 -9.55 4.09
N ALA A 37 -13.17 -9.72 3.55
CA ALA A 37 -13.45 -10.77 2.57
C ALA A 37 -12.54 -10.61 1.33
N LEU A 38 -12.40 -9.38 0.80
CA LEU A 38 -11.48 -9.11 -0.31
C LEU A 38 -10.01 -9.39 0.05
N ALA A 39 -9.56 -9.00 1.24
CA ALA A 39 -8.21 -9.30 1.71
C ALA A 39 -7.98 -10.82 1.84
N LEU A 40 -8.97 -11.56 2.33
CA LEU A 40 -8.94 -13.03 2.39
C LEU A 40 -8.90 -13.66 1.01
N VAL A 41 -9.66 -13.14 0.03
CA VAL A 41 -9.58 -13.59 -1.36
C VAL A 41 -8.19 -13.35 -1.95
N VAL A 42 -7.57 -12.19 -1.69
CA VAL A 42 -6.21 -11.90 -2.13
C VAL A 42 -5.19 -12.84 -1.47
N LEU A 43 -5.33 -13.12 -0.17
CA LEU A 43 -4.52 -14.11 0.52
C LEU A 43 -4.73 -15.52 -0.02
N ALA A 44 -5.97 -15.89 -0.34
CA ALA A 44 -6.30 -17.17 -0.96
C ALA A 44 -5.66 -17.30 -2.35
N LEU A 45 -5.69 -16.24 -3.15
CA LEU A 45 -5.12 -16.21 -4.49
C LEU A 45 -3.60 -16.34 -4.46
N GLY A 46 -2.90 -15.59 -3.60
CA GLY A 46 -1.44 -15.62 -3.51
C GLY A 46 -0.89 -16.85 -2.77
N PRO A 47 -0.65 -16.75 -1.45
CA PRO A 47 -0.13 -17.87 -0.66
C PRO A 47 -1.12 -19.03 -0.50
N GLY A 48 -2.43 -18.78 -0.57
CA GLY A 48 -3.44 -19.82 -0.41
C GLY A 48 -3.40 -20.88 -1.52
N ILE A 49 -3.14 -20.51 -2.78
CA ILE A 49 -2.94 -21.47 -3.87
C ILE A 49 -1.74 -22.37 -3.60
N LEU A 50 -0.61 -21.79 -3.15
CA LEU A 50 0.59 -22.58 -2.84
C LEU A 50 0.34 -23.52 -1.66
N LEU A 51 -0.36 -23.05 -0.62
CA LEU A 51 -0.73 -23.89 0.52
C LEU A 51 -1.66 -25.03 0.10
N TRP A 52 -2.69 -24.72 -0.69
CA TRP A 52 -3.62 -25.71 -1.21
C TRP A 52 -2.89 -26.76 -2.06
N ALA A 53 -2.06 -26.33 -3.02
CA ALA A 53 -1.28 -27.24 -3.86
C ALA A 53 -0.32 -28.13 -3.05
N ALA A 54 0.29 -27.58 -1.99
CA ALA A 54 1.18 -28.34 -1.11
C ALA A 54 0.43 -29.39 -0.27
N LEU A 55 -0.83 -29.12 0.10
CA LEU A 55 -1.65 -30.03 0.90
C LEU A 55 -2.36 -31.08 0.05
N ASP A 56 -2.87 -30.70 -1.12
CA ASP A 56 -3.52 -31.59 -2.08
C ASP A 56 -2.52 -32.62 -2.62
N GLY A 57 -1.30 -32.16 -2.90
CA GLY A 57 -0.21 -33.03 -3.32
C GLY A 57 -0.39 -33.60 -4.73
N GLY A 58 -1.42 -33.20 -5.49
CA GLY A 58 -1.68 -33.63 -6.87
C GLY A 58 -1.09 -32.72 -7.96
N LEU A 59 -0.26 -31.73 -7.60
CA LEU A 59 0.31 -30.81 -8.56
C LEU A 59 1.40 -31.49 -9.41
N GLU A 60 1.23 -31.50 -10.73
CA GLU A 60 2.20 -31.99 -11.71
C GLU A 60 2.51 -30.91 -12.77
N LEU A 61 3.79 -30.76 -13.15
CA LEU A 61 4.22 -29.83 -14.20
C LEU A 61 4.28 -30.47 -15.58
N ALA A 62 4.51 -31.78 -15.67
CA ALA A 62 4.64 -32.50 -16.93
C ALA A 62 3.49 -32.23 -17.92
N PRO A 63 2.20 -32.25 -17.50
CA PRO A 63 1.10 -31.88 -18.39
C PRO A 63 1.15 -30.43 -18.85
N LEU A 64 1.60 -29.51 -17.98
CA LEU A 64 1.72 -28.08 -18.27
C LEU A 64 2.88 -27.77 -19.23
N LEU A 65 3.92 -28.60 -19.22
CA LEU A 65 5.13 -28.44 -20.03
C LEU A 65 5.10 -29.28 -21.31
N ALA A 66 4.19 -30.23 -21.45
CA ALA A 66 4.07 -31.12 -22.60
C ALA A 66 3.85 -30.35 -23.92
N GLY A 67 2.93 -29.38 -23.90
CA GLY A 67 2.64 -28.52 -25.04
C GLY A 67 3.87 -27.70 -25.49
N PRO A 68 4.46 -26.88 -24.61
CA PRO A 68 5.70 -26.13 -24.89
C PRO A 68 6.90 -26.98 -25.33
N ALA A 69 6.98 -28.25 -24.90
CA ALA A 69 8.04 -29.15 -25.33
C ALA A 69 7.85 -29.67 -26.78
N SER A 70 6.60 -29.68 -27.27
CA SER A 70 6.23 -30.23 -28.57
C SER A 70 5.94 -29.17 -29.65
N ASP A 71 5.57 -27.95 -29.25
CA ASP A 71 5.27 -26.85 -30.15
C ASP A 71 6.14 -25.61 -29.85
N PRO A 72 6.99 -25.14 -30.80
CA PRO A 72 7.77 -23.93 -30.62
C PRO A 72 6.91 -22.68 -30.38
N GLY A 73 5.68 -22.62 -30.90
CA GLY A 73 4.74 -21.54 -30.64
C GLY A 73 4.35 -21.45 -29.16
N GLU A 74 4.05 -22.58 -28.54
CA GLU A 74 3.75 -22.67 -27.11
C GLU A 74 4.99 -22.43 -26.24
N ALA A 75 6.19 -22.84 -26.69
CA ALA A 75 7.44 -22.51 -26.01
C ALA A 75 7.68 -21.00 -25.94
N VAL A 76 7.47 -20.29 -27.06
CA VAL A 76 7.56 -18.82 -27.11
C VAL A 76 6.48 -18.19 -26.23
N ALA A 77 5.25 -18.71 -26.26
CA ALA A 77 4.16 -18.22 -25.41
C ALA A 77 4.50 -18.36 -23.92
N LEU A 78 5.03 -19.51 -23.49
CA LEU A 78 5.48 -19.75 -22.12
C LEU A 78 6.61 -18.80 -21.72
N LEU A 79 7.60 -18.63 -22.61
CA LEU A 79 8.73 -17.72 -22.39
C LEU A 79 8.27 -16.27 -22.16
N LEU A 80 7.26 -15.82 -22.91
CA LEU A 80 6.64 -14.50 -22.73
C LEU A 80 5.71 -14.43 -21.52
N ALA A 81 5.04 -15.53 -21.16
CA ALA A 81 4.14 -15.61 -20.02
C ALA A 81 4.89 -15.54 -18.68
N VAL A 82 6.06 -16.16 -18.55
CA VAL A 82 6.84 -16.15 -17.30
C VAL A 82 7.10 -14.74 -16.75
N PRO A 83 7.69 -13.78 -17.48
CA PRO A 83 7.91 -12.43 -16.95
C PRO A 83 6.59 -11.70 -16.65
N LEU A 84 5.54 -11.94 -17.43
CA LEU A 84 4.21 -11.39 -17.16
C LEU A 84 3.64 -11.94 -15.84
N LEU A 85 3.78 -13.24 -15.60
CA LEU A 85 3.38 -13.90 -14.35
C LEU A 85 4.19 -13.38 -13.16
N VAL A 86 5.51 -13.17 -13.32
CA VAL A 86 6.34 -12.57 -12.27
C VAL A 86 5.83 -11.18 -11.89
N VAL A 87 5.50 -10.34 -12.87
CA VAL A 87 4.95 -9.00 -12.61
C VAL A 87 3.56 -9.10 -11.97
N LEU A 88 2.68 -9.95 -12.51
CA LEU A 88 1.32 -10.13 -12.04
C LEU A 88 1.27 -10.63 -10.59
N TRP A 89 1.96 -11.73 -10.29
CA TRP A 89 1.98 -12.33 -8.96
C TRP A 89 2.79 -11.49 -7.97
N GLY A 90 3.98 -11.04 -8.37
CA GLY A 90 4.84 -10.24 -7.51
C GLY A 90 4.26 -8.87 -7.20
N ALA A 91 4.19 -8.00 -8.20
CA ALA A 91 3.75 -6.62 -8.01
C ALA A 91 2.24 -6.51 -7.80
N GLY A 92 1.43 -7.26 -8.55
CA GLY A 92 -0.02 -7.23 -8.44
C GLY A 92 -0.54 -7.92 -7.18
N VAL A 93 -0.46 -9.25 -7.15
CA VAL A 93 -1.12 -10.09 -6.14
C VAL A 93 -0.44 -10.03 -4.77
N LEU A 94 0.89 -10.02 -4.70
CA LEU A 94 1.62 -10.01 -3.43
C LEU A 94 1.99 -8.60 -2.96
N GLY A 95 1.96 -7.60 -3.84
CA GLY A 95 2.34 -6.22 -3.55
C GLY A 95 1.14 -5.28 -3.41
N VAL A 96 0.55 -4.93 -4.55
CA VAL A 96 -0.47 -3.88 -4.68
C VAL A 96 -1.80 -4.28 -4.05
N LEU A 97 -2.31 -5.48 -4.35
CA LEU A 97 -3.62 -5.92 -3.85
C LEU A 97 -3.69 -6.01 -2.30
N PRO A 98 -2.69 -6.59 -1.60
CA PRO A 98 -2.67 -6.60 -0.14
C PRO A 98 -2.54 -5.18 0.43
N ALA A 99 -1.70 -4.34 -0.18
CA ALA A 99 -1.55 -2.95 0.23
C ALA A 99 -2.81 -2.10 0.00
N ALA A 100 -3.67 -2.47 -0.95
CA ALA A 100 -4.94 -1.80 -1.19
C ALA A 100 -6.05 -2.27 -0.24
N THR A 101 -6.15 -3.59 -0.03
CA THR A 101 -7.29 -4.22 0.66
C THR A 101 -7.14 -4.24 2.18
N TRP A 102 -6.00 -4.69 2.70
CA TRP A 102 -5.77 -4.85 4.14
C TRP A 102 -5.90 -3.53 4.93
N PRO A 103 -5.33 -2.40 4.48
CA PRO A 103 -5.44 -1.15 5.24
C PRO A 103 -6.87 -0.61 5.29
N LEU A 104 -7.68 -0.87 4.27
CA LEU A 104 -9.10 -0.47 4.28
C LEU A 104 -9.91 -1.30 5.27
N ALA A 105 -9.67 -2.61 5.33
CA ALA A 105 -10.26 -3.46 6.37
C ALA A 105 -9.86 -2.96 7.77
N ALA A 106 -8.56 -2.76 8.00
CA ALA A 106 -8.05 -2.30 9.29
C ALA A 106 -8.57 -0.90 9.67
N LEU A 107 -8.60 0.06 8.73
CA LEU A 107 -9.16 1.40 8.97
C LEU A 107 -10.64 1.33 9.33
N SER A 108 -11.41 0.47 8.65
CA SER A 108 -12.83 0.27 8.94
C SER A 108 -13.04 -0.18 10.39
N PHE A 109 -12.29 -1.18 10.87
CA PHE A 109 -12.36 -1.61 12.27
C PHE A 109 -11.88 -0.56 13.26
N VAL A 110 -10.87 0.24 12.91
CA VAL A 110 -10.47 1.42 13.71
C VAL A 110 -11.63 2.41 13.84
N TYR A 111 -12.40 2.64 12.78
CA TYR A 111 -13.57 3.52 12.84
C TYR A 111 -14.76 2.91 13.57
N VAL A 112 -14.96 1.59 13.52
CA VAL A 112 -15.91 0.88 14.39
C VAL A 112 -15.56 1.17 15.85
N ALA A 113 -14.32 0.92 16.27
CA ALA A 113 -13.88 1.18 17.64
C ALA A 113 -14.04 2.65 18.05
N ARG A 114 -13.68 3.59 17.16
CA ARG A 114 -13.82 5.04 17.41
C ARG A 114 -15.27 5.52 17.44
N SER A 115 -16.21 4.79 16.83
CA SER A 115 -17.62 5.17 16.84
C SER A 115 -18.30 4.99 18.20
N PHE A 116 -17.69 4.18 19.07
CA PHE A 116 -18.11 4.03 20.46
C PHE A 116 -17.50 5.09 21.40
N ASP A 117 -16.59 5.95 20.92
CA ASP A 117 -16.01 7.02 21.73
C ASP A 117 -16.97 8.21 21.81
N PRO A 118 -17.55 8.52 22.99
CA PRO A 118 -18.49 9.62 23.15
C PRO A 118 -17.87 10.98 22.81
N ARG A 119 -16.54 11.13 22.95
CA ARG A 119 -15.82 12.38 22.65
C ARG A 119 -15.84 12.74 21.17
N ARG A 120 -16.04 11.76 20.28
CA ARG A 120 -16.00 11.93 18.81
C ARG A 120 -17.36 11.80 18.15
N ALA A 121 -18.40 11.65 18.93
CA ALA A 121 -19.68 11.23 18.41
C ALA A 121 -20.40 12.36 17.63
N HIS A 122 -20.00 13.62 17.80
CA HIS A 122 -20.56 14.77 17.06
C HIS A 122 -19.86 15.07 15.74
N GLU A 123 -18.70 14.46 15.49
CA GLU A 123 -17.81 14.78 14.35
C GLU A 123 -17.74 13.62 13.35
N PRO A 124 -17.44 13.87 12.06
CA PRO A 124 -17.20 12.80 11.11
C PRO A 124 -15.90 12.07 11.46
N LEU A 125 -15.90 10.73 11.44
CA LEU A 125 -14.69 9.94 11.74
C LEU A 125 -13.81 9.73 10.51
N SER A 126 -14.44 9.68 9.33
CA SER A 126 -13.77 9.53 8.05
C SER A 126 -14.34 10.47 7.00
N ALA A 127 -13.50 10.93 6.09
CA ALA A 127 -13.88 11.65 4.89
C ALA A 127 -13.62 10.80 3.64
N THR A 128 -14.35 11.10 2.58
CA THR A 128 -14.05 10.62 1.24
C THR A 128 -13.67 11.84 0.41
N ARG A 129 -12.43 11.90 -0.06
CA ARG A 129 -12.00 12.95 -0.98
C ARG A 129 -11.92 12.37 -2.38
N ARG A 130 -12.62 13.01 -3.33
CA ARG A 130 -12.37 12.77 -4.75
C ARG A 130 -11.09 13.49 -5.09
N VAL A 131 -10.09 12.73 -5.50
CA VAL A 131 -8.84 13.29 -5.99
C VAL A 131 -8.88 13.21 -7.50
N GLY A 132 -8.92 14.38 -8.15
CA GLY A 132 -8.85 14.48 -9.60
C GLY A 132 -7.50 13.97 -10.13
N PRO A 133 -7.40 13.61 -11.42
CA PRO A 133 -6.13 13.24 -12.04
C PRO A 133 -5.07 14.32 -11.75
N GLY A 134 -3.91 13.94 -11.21
CA GLY A 134 -2.81 14.86 -10.91
C GLY A 134 -2.99 15.77 -9.66
N ALA A 135 -4.10 15.68 -8.93
CA ALA A 135 -4.38 16.53 -7.76
C ALA A 135 -4.07 15.85 -6.40
N ALA A 136 -3.58 14.61 -6.41
CA ALA A 136 -3.09 13.97 -5.19
C ALA A 136 -1.74 14.60 -4.81
N THR A 137 -1.50 14.84 -3.52
CA THR A 137 -0.15 15.10 -3.03
C THR A 137 0.69 13.83 -3.23
N GLY A 138 1.29 13.67 -4.41
CA GLY A 138 2.01 12.48 -4.86
C GLY A 138 2.06 12.36 -6.39
N VAL A 139 2.68 11.29 -6.89
CA VAL A 139 2.79 10.95 -8.33
C VAL A 139 1.40 10.94 -8.99
N PRO A 140 1.24 11.40 -10.25
CA PRO A 140 -0.06 11.47 -10.91
C PRO A 140 -0.78 10.13 -10.86
N THR A 141 -1.94 10.08 -10.20
CA THR A 141 -2.85 8.95 -10.34
C THR A 141 -3.33 8.91 -11.79
N ALA A 142 -3.08 7.81 -12.50
CA ALA A 142 -3.58 7.61 -13.87
C ALA A 142 -5.12 7.65 -13.96
N PHE A 143 -5.81 7.49 -12.83
CA PHE A 143 -7.28 7.52 -12.71
C PHE A 143 -7.71 8.44 -11.56
N SER A 144 -8.91 9.03 -11.66
CA SER A 144 -9.56 9.69 -10.53
C SER A 144 -9.97 8.63 -9.52
N VAL A 145 -9.26 8.53 -8.39
CA VAL A 145 -9.60 7.58 -7.33
C VAL A 145 -10.33 8.32 -6.21
N ALA A 146 -11.53 7.85 -5.85
CA ALA A 146 -12.19 8.29 -4.63
C ALA A 146 -11.47 7.62 -3.46
N LEU A 147 -10.63 8.38 -2.76
CA LEU A 147 -9.97 7.86 -1.57
C LEU A 147 -10.97 7.87 -0.42
N SER A 148 -11.55 6.70 -0.16
CA SER A 148 -12.51 6.49 0.93
C SER A 148 -11.78 6.29 2.25
N LEU A 149 -12.50 6.48 3.36
CA LEU A 149 -12.01 6.18 4.70
C LEU A 149 -10.79 7.00 5.17
N GLN A 150 -10.59 8.21 4.64
CA GLN A 150 -9.52 9.09 5.10
C GLN A 150 -9.80 9.58 6.53
N PRO A 151 -8.83 9.48 7.46
CA PRO A 151 -9.05 9.85 8.85
C PRO A 151 -9.25 11.36 8.97
N VAL A 152 -10.28 11.78 9.72
CA VAL A 152 -10.44 13.20 10.11
C VAL A 152 -9.43 13.55 11.20
N HIS A 153 -9.19 12.61 12.12
CA HIS A 153 -8.19 12.73 13.19
C HIS A 153 -7.06 11.72 12.99
N GLY A 154 -5.86 12.23 12.68
CA GLY A 154 -4.65 11.43 12.53
C GLY A 154 -4.15 10.87 13.86
N THR A 155 -3.82 9.58 13.86
CA THR A 155 -3.03 8.92 14.90
C THR A 155 -1.93 8.11 14.23
N ARG A 156 -0.89 7.72 14.99
CA ARG A 156 0.21 6.88 14.47
C ARG A 156 -0.29 5.65 13.71
N THR A 157 -1.35 5.02 14.21
CA THR A 157 -2.00 3.86 13.57
C THR A 157 -2.66 4.23 12.24
N THR A 158 -3.50 5.26 12.20
CA THR A 158 -4.16 5.66 10.94
C THR A 158 -3.16 6.18 9.93
N ASP A 159 -2.11 6.87 10.38
CA ASP A 159 -1.04 7.36 9.50
C ASP A 159 -0.28 6.20 8.87
N LEU A 160 0.05 5.15 9.65
CA LEU A 160 0.67 3.94 9.13
C LEU A 160 -0.23 3.23 8.12
N LEU A 161 -1.52 3.05 8.43
CA LEU A 161 -2.48 2.42 7.53
C LEU A 161 -2.68 3.23 6.25
N MET A 162 -2.74 4.56 6.35
CA MET A 162 -2.85 5.46 5.20
C MET A 162 -1.62 5.38 4.29
N ARG A 163 -0.41 5.21 4.85
CA ARG A 163 0.80 4.97 4.02
C ARG A 163 0.67 3.66 3.22
N TRP A 164 0.05 2.63 3.80
CA TRP A 164 -0.11 1.32 3.13
C TRP A 164 -1.17 1.41 2.06
N TYR A 165 -2.30 2.01 2.41
CA TYR A 165 -3.36 2.36 1.49
C TYR A 165 -2.84 3.13 0.27
N VAL A 166 -2.05 4.19 0.48
CA VAL A 166 -1.43 4.96 -0.61
C VAL A 166 -0.51 4.11 -1.47
N THR A 167 0.21 3.14 -0.91
CA THR A 167 1.05 2.22 -1.69
C THR A 167 0.22 1.32 -2.62
N GLY A 168 -0.97 0.88 -2.19
CA GLY A 168 -1.89 0.10 -3.02
C GLY A 168 -2.55 0.92 -4.14
N TRP A 169 -2.95 2.17 -3.87
CA TRP A 169 -3.66 3.00 -4.84
C TRP A 169 -2.75 3.86 -5.73
N GLN A 170 -1.51 4.10 -5.30
CA GLN A 170 -0.49 4.85 -6.02
C GLN A 170 0.84 4.10 -5.93
N PRO A 171 0.97 2.95 -6.62
CA PRO A 171 2.21 2.20 -6.62
C PRO A 171 3.32 3.00 -7.30
N GLU A 172 4.49 3.10 -6.66
CA GLU A 172 5.67 3.66 -7.30
C GLU A 172 6.42 2.57 -8.07
N VAL A 173 7.04 2.93 -9.20
CA VAL A 173 7.84 2.00 -10.02
C VAL A 173 8.88 1.25 -9.17
N ARG A 174 9.52 1.94 -8.21
CA ARG A 174 10.50 1.31 -7.30
C ARG A 174 9.87 0.24 -6.40
N GLN A 175 8.64 0.45 -5.96
CA GLN A 175 7.90 -0.54 -5.16
C GLN A 175 7.49 -1.73 -6.04
N VAL A 176 7.02 -1.48 -7.27
CA VAL A 176 6.69 -2.51 -8.26
C VAL A 176 7.91 -3.39 -8.56
N VAL A 177 9.06 -2.78 -8.87
CA VAL A 177 10.32 -3.49 -9.15
C VAL A 177 10.80 -4.29 -7.92
N ALA A 178 10.65 -3.74 -6.72
CA ALA A 178 11.00 -4.45 -5.48
C ALA A 178 10.19 -5.73 -5.23
N MET A 179 9.02 -5.85 -5.86
CA MET A 179 8.13 -7.01 -5.75
C MET A 179 8.36 -8.08 -6.83
N LEU A 180 9.17 -7.81 -7.86
CA LEU A 180 9.49 -8.80 -8.89
C LEU A 180 10.13 -10.07 -8.31
N PRO A 181 11.08 -10.00 -7.35
CA PRO A 181 11.63 -11.21 -6.76
C PRO A 181 10.58 -12.05 -6.02
N ALA A 182 9.53 -11.45 -5.45
CA ALA A 182 8.42 -12.20 -4.86
C ALA A 182 7.59 -12.95 -5.91
N GLY A 183 7.39 -12.37 -7.10
CA GLY A 183 6.73 -13.06 -8.20
C GLY A 183 7.54 -14.26 -8.71
N ALA A 184 8.86 -14.09 -8.85
CA ALA A 184 9.75 -15.20 -9.16
C ALA A 184 9.76 -16.26 -8.06
N ALA A 185 9.79 -15.85 -6.79
CA ALA A 185 9.69 -16.75 -5.65
C ALA A 185 8.39 -17.56 -5.69
N TRP A 186 7.26 -16.94 -6.04
CA TRP A 186 5.98 -17.62 -6.14
C TRP A 186 6.00 -18.71 -7.23
N LEU A 187 6.55 -18.42 -8.42
CA LEU A 187 6.67 -19.40 -9.50
C LEU A 187 7.62 -20.55 -9.13
N LEU A 188 8.77 -20.25 -8.50
CA LEU A 188 9.69 -21.29 -8.04
C LEU A 188 9.06 -22.15 -6.94
N ALA A 189 8.29 -21.55 -6.03
CA ALA A 189 7.57 -22.29 -5.01
C ALA A 189 6.51 -23.20 -5.64
N PHE A 190 5.74 -22.68 -6.61
CA PHE A 190 4.77 -23.47 -7.37
C PHE A 190 5.43 -24.68 -8.04
N ALA A 191 6.55 -24.48 -8.73
CA ALA A 191 7.29 -25.56 -9.35
C ALA A 191 7.92 -26.54 -8.33
N GLY A 192 8.42 -26.04 -7.20
CA GLY A 192 9.02 -26.86 -6.15
C GLY A 192 8.02 -27.72 -5.36
N ILE A 193 6.73 -27.37 -5.41
CA ILE A 193 5.65 -28.16 -4.80
C ILE A 193 5.29 -29.37 -5.67
N ALA A 194 5.49 -29.29 -6.99
CA ALA A 194 5.07 -30.33 -7.92
C ALA A 194 5.75 -31.69 -7.67
N GLN A 195 4.99 -32.78 -7.82
CA GLN A 195 5.42 -34.12 -7.44
C GLN A 195 6.33 -34.80 -8.46
N ASP A 196 6.15 -34.46 -9.72
CA ASP A 196 6.92 -34.96 -10.86
C ASP A 196 8.33 -34.34 -10.96
N VAL A 197 8.64 -33.38 -10.08
CA VAL A 197 9.97 -32.79 -9.97
C VAL A 197 10.84 -33.62 -9.00
N PRO A 198 12.09 -33.97 -9.36
CA PRO A 198 12.99 -34.69 -8.47
C PRO A 198 13.19 -33.98 -7.12
N VAL A 199 13.26 -34.73 -6.02
CA VAL A 199 13.34 -34.20 -4.65
C VAL A 199 14.47 -33.16 -4.49
N ALA A 200 15.65 -33.42 -5.04
CA ALA A 200 16.77 -32.48 -4.97
C ALA A 200 16.46 -31.14 -5.67
N ALA A 201 15.78 -31.18 -6.82
CA ALA A 201 15.35 -29.98 -7.54
C ALA A 201 14.23 -29.25 -6.77
N ARG A 202 13.27 -29.97 -6.19
CA ARG A 202 12.22 -29.37 -5.33
C ARG A 202 12.81 -28.58 -4.18
N VAL A 203 13.75 -29.19 -3.45
CA VAL A 203 14.45 -28.53 -2.33
C VAL A 203 15.19 -27.28 -2.82
N ALA A 204 15.94 -27.39 -3.93
CA ALA A 204 16.66 -26.25 -4.49
C ALA A 204 15.71 -25.10 -4.90
N LEU A 205 14.59 -25.41 -5.57
CA LEU A 205 13.57 -24.44 -5.98
C LEU A 205 12.93 -23.74 -4.78
N LEU A 206 12.57 -24.49 -3.73
CA LEU A 206 11.96 -23.94 -2.52
C LEU A 206 12.94 -23.07 -1.72
N VAL A 207 14.21 -23.47 -1.63
CA VAL A 207 15.26 -22.65 -0.99
C VAL A 207 15.48 -21.35 -1.77
N ALA A 208 15.55 -21.42 -3.11
CA ALA A 208 15.67 -20.24 -3.96
C ALA A 208 14.44 -19.32 -3.82
N ALA A 209 13.23 -19.89 -3.79
CA ALA A 209 12.00 -19.16 -3.54
C ALA A 209 12.04 -18.42 -2.19
N ALA A 210 12.44 -19.10 -1.12
CA ALA A 210 12.56 -18.48 0.20
C ALA A 210 13.57 -17.32 0.21
N ALA A 211 14.72 -17.49 -0.42
CA ALA A 211 15.74 -16.44 -0.54
C ALA A 211 15.23 -15.22 -1.33
N LEU A 212 14.55 -15.43 -2.46
CA LEU A 212 13.98 -14.36 -3.27
C LEU A 212 12.83 -13.65 -2.55
N ALA A 213 11.98 -14.37 -1.81
CA ALA A 213 10.94 -13.76 -0.99
C ALA A 213 11.53 -12.88 0.11
N ALA A 214 12.56 -13.36 0.82
CA ALA A 214 13.27 -12.59 1.83
C ALA A 214 13.95 -11.34 1.22
N TRP A 215 14.57 -11.49 0.06
CA TRP A 215 15.15 -10.36 -0.69
C TRP A 215 14.06 -9.34 -1.03
N SER A 216 12.94 -9.79 -1.62
CA SER A 216 11.83 -8.90 -2.00
C SER A 216 11.31 -8.11 -0.80
N ALA A 217 11.15 -8.75 0.36
CA ALA A 217 10.74 -8.09 1.60
C ALA A 217 11.72 -6.98 2.01
N VAL A 218 13.04 -7.22 1.90
CA VAL A 218 14.07 -6.20 2.17
C VAL A 218 13.98 -5.04 1.18
N LEU A 219 13.82 -5.30 -0.12
CA LEU A 219 13.69 -4.25 -1.12
C LEU A 219 12.41 -3.44 -0.94
N ALA A 220 11.27 -4.11 -0.71
CA ALA A 220 9.98 -3.47 -0.46
C ALA A 220 10.07 -2.58 0.79
N ARG A 221 10.71 -3.06 1.86
CA ARG A 221 10.95 -2.28 3.08
C ARG A 221 11.84 -1.07 2.84
N ARG A 222 12.88 -1.19 2.02
CA ARG A 222 13.76 -0.06 1.64
C ARG A 222 13.02 0.96 0.79
N ALA A 223 12.26 0.52 -0.22
CA ALA A 223 11.44 1.39 -1.06
C ALA A 223 10.39 2.14 -0.23
N TRP A 224 9.72 1.45 0.70
CA TRP A 224 8.78 2.03 1.64
C TRP A 224 9.41 3.11 2.54
N ARG A 225 10.57 2.82 3.13
CA ARG A 225 11.28 3.78 3.98
C ARG A 225 11.66 5.04 3.21
N ARG A 226 12.19 4.87 2.00
CA ARG A 226 12.55 5.99 1.12
C ARG A 226 11.34 6.87 0.80
N ARG A 227 10.18 6.27 0.55
CA ARG A 227 8.94 7.00 0.23
C ARG A 227 8.39 7.80 1.40
N PHE A 228 8.38 7.24 2.61
CA PHE A 228 7.63 7.82 3.74
C PHE A 228 8.47 8.35 4.91
N HIS A 229 9.79 8.11 4.89
CA HIS A 229 10.71 8.54 5.96
C HIS A 229 11.88 9.35 5.43
N ASP A 230 12.37 9.04 4.23
CA ASP A 230 13.55 9.71 3.66
C ASP A 230 13.20 10.71 2.54
N ALA A 231 11.93 10.84 2.18
CA ALA A 231 11.50 11.80 1.17
C ALA A 231 11.76 13.22 1.69
N PRO A 232 12.55 14.04 0.99
CA PRO A 232 12.74 15.44 1.37
C PRO A 232 11.37 16.10 1.35
N VAL A 233 10.98 16.72 2.46
CA VAL A 233 9.81 17.61 2.50
C VAL A 233 9.97 18.56 1.32
N LEU A 234 8.97 18.72 0.45
CA LEU A 234 9.04 19.65 -0.66
C LEU A 234 9.42 21.04 -0.09
N GLY A 235 10.66 21.48 -0.33
CA GLY A 235 11.26 22.67 0.30
C GLY A 235 12.52 22.42 1.15
N ASP A 236 12.86 21.20 1.54
CA ASP A 236 14.12 20.84 2.18
C ASP A 236 15.21 20.65 1.14
N VAL A 237 15.68 21.77 0.59
CA VAL A 237 17.01 21.84 -0.02
C VAL A 237 18.01 21.43 1.08
N PRO A 238 18.83 20.38 0.89
CA PRO A 238 19.80 19.98 1.88
C PRO A 238 20.70 21.18 2.22
N VAL A 239 21.06 21.36 3.50
CA VAL A 239 21.79 22.55 3.96
C VAL A 239 23.09 22.75 3.18
N SER A 240 23.70 21.66 2.72
CA SER A 240 24.87 21.64 1.85
C SER A 240 24.63 22.23 0.45
N ALA A 241 23.41 22.14 -0.07
CA ALA A 241 23.01 22.70 -1.37
C ALA A 241 22.47 24.14 -1.26
N LEU A 242 22.37 24.70 -0.06
CA LEU A 242 22.04 26.11 0.15
C LEU A 242 23.29 26.98 -0.01
N ASP A 243 23.15 28.05 -0.79
CA ASP A 243 24.10 29.15 -0.86
C ASP A 243 24.35 29.74 0.56
N PRO A 244 25.55 30.25 0.90
CA PRO A 244 25.85 30.72 2.25
C PRO A 244 24.87 31.79 2.76
N ALA A 245 24.32 32.63 1.87
CA ALA A 245 23.32 33.62 2.23
C ALA A 245 21.99 32.97 2.69
N GLN A 246 21.52 31.96 1.96
CA GLN A 246 20.30 31.22 2.28
C GLN A 246 20.46 30.40 3.56
N ARG A 247 21.66 29.85 3.81
CA ARG A 247 22.00 29.14 5.04
C ARG A 247 21.94 30.06 6.27
N ARG A 248 22.48 31.27 6.17
CA ARG A 248 22.39 32.29 7.24
C ARG A 248 20.95 32.72 7.50
N ALA A 249 20.16 32.94 6.45
CA ALA A 249 18.75 33.30 6.57
C ALA A 249 17.92 32.22 7.27
N ARG A 250 18.12 30.94 6.92
CA ARG A 250 17.47 29.81 7.61
C ARG A 250 17.88 29.69 9.07
N LEU A 251 19.17 29.86 9.39
CA LEU A 251 19.65 29.84 10.76
C LEU A 251 19.07 31.01 11.59
N ALA A 252 18.96 32.20 11.01
CA ALA A 252 18.33 33.34 11.64
C ALA A 252 16.84 33.08 11.92
N ALA A 253 16.11 32.54 10.94
CA ALA A 253 14.70 32.18 11.10
C ALA A 253 14.50 31.08 12.18
N ALA A 254 15.39 30.08 12.23
CA ALA A 254 15.35 29.04 13.26
C ALA A 254 15.64 29.58 14.66
N ARG A 255 16.60 30.52 14.80
CA ARG A 255 16.88 31.22 16.06
C ARG A 255 15.69 32.08 16.51
N ALA A 256 15.07 32.81 15.59
CA ALA A 256 13.88 33.61 15.88
C ALA A 256 12.71 32.75 16.40
N ARG A 257 12.48 31.58 15.80
CA ARG A 257 11.46 30.61 16.25
C ARG A 257 11.78 29.96 17.61
N ARG A 258 13.06 29.82 17.96
CA ARG A 258 13.44 29.37 19.32
C ARG A 258 13.20 30.47 20.34
N GLY A 259 13.55 31.72 20.02
CA GLY A 259 13.32 32.88 20.89
C GLY A 259 11.85 33.13 21.21
N THR A 260 10.93 32.85 20.27
CA THR A 260 9.48 32.95 20.50
C THR A 260 8.92 31.82 21.35
N ARG A 261 9.55 30.64 21.36
CA ARG A 261 9.17 29.51 22.23
C ARG A 261 9.71 29.63 23.66
N THR A 262 10.79 30.37 23.88
CA THR A 262 11.41 30.58 25.19
C THR A 262 10.97 31.86 25.89
N ARG A 263 9.89 32.52 25.43
CA ARG A 263 9.19 33.55 26.21
C ARG A 263 8.00 32.86 26.92
N PRO A 264 8.15 32.40 28.17
CA PRO A 264 6.98 32.20 29.01
C PRO A 264 6.32 33.56 29.21
N GLY A 265 4.99 33.59 29.15
CA GLY A 265 4.20 34.79 29.32
C GLY A 265 4.63 35.59 30.55
N ARG A 266 4.84 36.88 30.33
CA ARG A 266 4.52 37.93 31.30
C ARG A 266 3.18 38.50 30.89
#